data_AF-A0A7C7DQA2-F1
#
_entry.id   AF-A0A7C7DQA2-F1
#
_cell.length_a   1.000
_cell.length_b   1.000
_cell.length_c   1.000
_cell.angle_alpha   90.00
_cell.angle_beta   90.00
_cell.angle_gamma   90.00
#
_symmetry.space_group_name_H-M   'P 1'
#
loop_
_entity.id
_entity.type
_entity.pdbx_description
1 polymer ?
#
loop_
_entity_poly.entity_id
_entity_poly.type
_entity_poly.pdbx_seq_one_letter_code
_entity_poly.pdbx_strand_id
1 'polypeptide(L)'
;MADLMDIPPHKVIRYLQIGLGEKVLRSNTMWFCAACFTCESRCPKSVDLSRVMEALRAVILREGKSFVDPCSLPVEVLGGAPQQGLVSGFRKYTG
;
A
#
# COMPACT_ATOMS: atom_id res chain seq x y z
N MET A 1 8.67 10.08 -0.15
CA MET A 1 7.72 8.93 -0.04
C MET A 1 6.90 9.02 1.22
N ALA A 2 7.51 9.29 2.39
CA ALA A 2 6.78 9.44 3.65
C ALA A 2 5.75 10.58 3.62
N ASP A 3 6.00 11.64 2.83
CA ASP A 3 5.10 12.80 2.72
C ASP A 3 3.80 12.51 1.96
N LEU A 4 3.76 11.42 1.19
CA LEU A 4 2.57 10.97 0.46
C LEU A 4 1.70 10.01 1.31
N MET A 5 2.20 9.58 2.46
CA MET A 5 1.55 8.62 3.33
C MET A 5 0.72 9.34 4.41
N ASP A 6 -0.55 8.97 4.55
CA ASP A 6 -1.42 9.51 5.61
C ASP A 6 -0.89 9.18 7.02
N ILE A 7 -0.34 7.98 7.19
CA ILE A 7 0.16 7.47 8.47
C ILE A 7 1.63 7.07 8.28
N PRO A 8 2.59 7.71 8.97
CA PRO A 8 3.97 7.33 8.81
C PRO A 8 4.22 5.88 9.30
N PRO A 9 5.17 5.16 8.66
CA PRO A 9 5.51 3.75 8.90
C PRO A 9 5.52 3.31 10.38
N HIS A 10 6.18 4.07 11.26
CA HIS A 10 6.29 3.74 12.68
C HIS A 10 4.95 3.84 13.45
N LYS A 11 4.05 4.73 13.02
CA LYS A 11 2.71 4.87 13.62
C LYS A 11 1.77 3.74 13.21
N VAL A 12 1.95 3.16 12.02
CA VAL A 12 1.16 2.00 11.57
C VAL A 12 1.24 0.87 12.59
N ILE A 13 2.45 0.46 12.98
CA ILE A 13 2.65 -0.60 13.99
C ILE A 13 1.97 -0.24 15.31
N ARG A 14 2.17 0.99 15.79
CA ARG A 14 1.56 1.44 17.04
C ARG A 14 0.03 1.39 16.99
N TYR A 15 -0.57 1.81 15.88
CA TYR A 15 -2.02 1.83 15.70
C TYR A 15 -2.60 0.41 15.66
N LEU A 16 -1.93 -0.53 14.99
CA LEU A 16 -2.32 -1.94 15.01
C LEU A 16 -2.29 -2.52 16.43
N GLN A 17 -1.26 -2.22 17.22
CA GLN A 17 -1.14 -2.71 18.60
C GLN A 17 -2.25 -2.22 19.54
N ILE A 18 -2.77 -1.01 19.32
CA ILE A 18 -3.81 -0.42 20.18
C ILE A 18 -5.23 -0.59 19.62
N GLY A 19 -5.41 -1.50 18.65
CA GLY A 19 -6.73 -1.83 18.10
C GLY A 19 -7.27 -0.83 17.07
N LEU A 20 -6.46 0.12 16.59
CA LEU A 20 -6.86 1.07 15.53
C LEU A 20 -6.64 0.51 14.12
N GLY A 21 -6.85 -0.80 13.92
CA GLY A 21 -6.65 -1.48 12.64
C GLY A 21 -7.51 -0.90 11.51
N GLU A 22 -8.78 -0.61 11.79
CA GLU A 22 -9.70 0.03 10.83
C GLU A 22 -9.17 1.38 10.32
N LYS A 23 -8.55 2.18 11.20
CA LYS A 23 -7.96 3.46 10.81
C LYS A 23 -6.77 3.25 9.86
N VAL A 24 -5.98 2.21 10.09
CA VAL A 24 -4.87 1.85 9.22
C VAL A 24 -5.38 1.36 7.87
N LEU A 25 -6.39 0.49 7.85
CA LEU A 25 -6.98 -0.07 6.62
C LEU A 25 -7.64 1.01 5.74
N ARG A 26 -8.16 2.10 6.33
CA ARG A 26 -8.71 3.24 5.58
C ARG A 26 -7.66 4.22 5.06
N SER A 27 -6.41 4.11 5.49
CA SER A 27 -5.33 5.01 5.06
C SER A 27 -4.79 4.64 3.68
N ASN A 28 -4.15 5.57 2.99
CA ASN A 28 -3.45 5.28 1.73
C ASN A 28 -2.10 4.57 1.93
N THR A 29 -1.64 4.40 3.17
CA THR A 29 -0.20 4.22 3.46
C THR A 29 0.36 2.92 2.89
N MET A 30 -0.40 1.82 2.94
CA MET A 30 0.03 0.52 2.40
C MET A 30 0.20 0.52 0.87
N TRP A 31 -0.57 1.37 0.18
CA TRP A 31 -0.51 1.53 -1.27
C TRP A 31 0.75 2.29 -1.70
N PHE A 32 1.21 3.26 -0.88
CA PHE A 32 2.47 3.98 -1.09
C PHE A 32 3.70 3.25 -0.53
N CYS A 33 3.55 2.09 0.11
CA CYS A 33 4.70 1.30 0.53
C CYS A 33 5.43 0.72 -0.69
N ALA A 34 6.66 1.20 -0.92
CA ALA A 34 7.53 0.74 -2.01
C ALA A 34 8.23 -0.60 -1.75
N ALA A 35 7.97 -1.25 -0.61
CA ALA A 35 8.69 -2.46 -0.17
C ALA A 35 10.22 -2.30 -0.30
N CYS A 36 10.75 -1.11 0.03
CA CYS A 36 12.18 -0.81 -0.09
C CYS A 36 13.01 -1.30 1.11
N PHE A 37 12.36 -1.90 2.11
CA PHE A 37 12.97 -2.46 3.32
C PHE A 37 13.77 -1.48 4.21
N THR A 38 13.81 -0.18 3.89
CA THR A 38 14.50 0.85 4.69
C THR A 38 13.96 0.96 6.12
N CYS A 39 12.66 0.78 6.29
CA CYS A 39 12.03 0.84 7.62
C CYS A 39 12.37 -0.37 8.48
N GLU A 40 12.47 -1.55 7.88
CA GLU A 40 12.86 -2.79 8.53
C GLU A 40 14.34 -2.76 8.93
N SER A 41 15.23 -2.40 8.00
CA SER A 41 16.68 -2.38 8.24
C SER A 41 17.12 -1.40 9.33
N ARG A 42 16.31 -0.37 9.59
CA ARG A 42 16.55 0.63 10.64
C ARG A 42 15.79 0.34 11.94
N CYS A 43 14.94 -0.70 11.97
CA CYS A 43 14.08 -0.95 13.12
C CYS A 43 14.88 -1.55 14.28
N PRO A 44 15.00 -0.87 15.43
CA PRO A 44 15.70 -1.43 16.61
C PRO A 44 14.94 -2.59 17.27
N LYS A 45 13.69 -2.84 16.82
CA LYS A 45 12.82 -3.92 17.32
C LYS A 45 12.70 -5.07 16.33
N SER A 46 13.46 -5.06 15.23
CA SER A 46 13.43 -6.11 14.19
C SER A 46 12.02 -6.38 13.65
N VAL A 47 11.23 -5.33 13.48
CA VAL A 47 9.88 -5.44 12.92
C VAL A 47 9.97 -5.40 11.40
N ASP A 48 9.48 -6.45 10.75
CA ASP A 48 9.29 -6.50 9.30
C ASP A 48 8.02 -5.73 8.93
N LEU A 49 8.17 -4.40 8.89
CA LEU A 49 7.06 -3.52 8.52
C LEU A 49 6.67 -3.72 7.06
N SER A 50 7.60 -4.06 6.17
CA SER A 50 7.30 -4.26 4.74
C SER A 50 6.26 -5.38 4.56
N ARG A 51 6.43 -6.51 5.27
CA ARG A 51 5.44 -7.60 5.28
C ARG A 51 4.13 -7.20 5.94
N VAL A 52 4.15 -6.40 7.00
CA VAL A 52 2.91 -5.90 7.61
C VAL A 52 2.12 -5.05 6.62
N MET A 53 2.78 -4.16 5.88
CA MET A 53 2.13 -3.31 4.87
C MET A 53 1.53 -4.15 3.74
N GLU A 54 2.23 -5.18 3.30
CA GLU A 54 1.74 -6.12 2.30
C GLU A 54 0.56 -6.96 2.82
N ALA A 55 0.60 -7.39 4.08
CA ALA A 55 -0.51 -8.09 4.72
C ALA A 55 -1.77 -7.22 4.80
N LEU A 56 -1.62 -5.93 5.17
CA LEU A 56 -2.74 -4.98 5.19
C LEU A 56 -3.36 -4.80 3.79
N ARG A 57 -2.51 -4.69 2.77
CA ARG A 57 -2.97 -4.64 1.36
C ARG A 57 -3.75 -5.89 1.00
N ALA A 58 -3.23 -7.07 1.33
CA ALA A 58 -3.87 -8.34 1.04
C ALA A 58 -5.23 -8.50 1.76
N VAL A 59 -5.38 -7.97 2.97
CA VAL A 59 -6.69 -7.95 3.67
C VAL A 59 -7.73 -7.18 2.85
N ILE A 60 -7.40 -5.98 2.37
CA ILE A 60 -8.32 -5.16 1.56
C ILE A 60 -8.64 -5.84 0.23
N LEU A 61 -7.64 -6.40 -0.45
CA LEU A 61 -7.83 -7.09 -1.73
C LEU A 61 -8.73 -8.32 -1.61
N ARG A 62 -8.65 -9.06 -0.48
CA ARG A 62 -9.52 -10.22 -0.22
C ARG A 62 -10.99 -9.84 -0.04
N GLU A 63 -11.29 -8.59 0.30
CA GLU A 63 -12.65 -8.05 0.33
C GLU A 63 -13.14 -7.62 -1.06
N GLY A 64 -12.36 -7.85 -2.12
CA GLY A 64 -12.68 -7.41 -3.48
C GLY A 64 -12.50 -5.91 -3.71
N LYS A 65 -11.84 -5.21 -2.78
CA LYS A 65 -11.58 -3.76 -2.88
C LYS A 65 -10.18 -3.55 -3.44
N SER A 66 -10.05 -2.66 -4.42
CA SER A 66 -8.76 -2.20 -4.95
C SER A 66 -8.56 -0.71 -4.68
N PHE A 67 -7.32 -0.24 -4.81
CA PHE A 67 -7.01 1.19 -4.76
C PHE A 67 -7.25 1.87 -6.10
N VAL A 68 -7.03 1.14 -7.18
CA VAL A 68 -7.34 1.54 -8.55
C VAL A 68 -8.23 0.46 -9.17
N ASP A 69 -9.35 0.89 -9.73
CA ASP A 69 -10.19 0.06 -10.60
C ASP A 69 -9.69 0.20 -12.05
N PRO A 70 -9.21 -0.88 -12.69
CA PRO A 70 -8.77 -0.84 -14.08
C PRO A 70 -9.89 -0.42 -15.05
N CYS A 71 -11.14 -0.76 -14.74
CA CYS A 71 -12.30 -0.45 -15.58
C CYS A 71 -12.66 1.03 -15.54
N SER A 72 -12.23 1.76 -14.51
CA SER A 72 -12.50 3.18 -14.35
C SER A 72 -11.38 4.09 -14.87
N LEU A 73 -10.41 3.54 -15.61
CA LEU A 73 -9.29 4.33 -16.14
C LEU A 73 -9.71 5.17 -17.35
N PRO A 74 -9.26 6.44 -17.42
CA PRO A 74 -9.50 7.27 -18.60
C PRO A 74 -8.90 6.64 -19.87
N VAL A 75 -9.60 6.79 -21.00
CA VAL A 75 -9.18 6.24 -22.30
C VAL A 75 -7.81 6.79 -22.71
N GLU A 76 -7.51 8.03 -22.33
CA GLU A 76 -6.24 8.69 -22.56
C GLU A 76 -5.08 7.98 -21.85
N VAL A 77 -5.33 7.46 -20.64
CA VAL A 77 -4.33 6.70 -19.88
C VAL A 77 -4.14 5.33 -20.52
N LEU A 78 -5.22 4.67 -20.94
CA LEU A 78 -5.16 3.35 -21.60
C LEU A 78 -4.43 3.40 -22.95
N GLY A 79 -4.66 4.46 -23.73
CA GLY A 79 -4.02 4.64 -25.04
C GLY A 79 -2.61 5.22 -24.98
N GLY A 80 -2.28 5.98 -23.92
CA GLY A 80 -1.01 6.69 -23.80
C GLY A 80 0.04 6.04 -22.90
N ALA A 81 -0.37 5.20 -21.94
CA ALA A 81 0.57 4.58 -21.01
C ALA A 81 1.31 3.38 -21.64
N PRO A 82 2.61 3.21 -21.39
CA PRO A 82 3.31 1.99 -21.77
C PRO A 82 2.72 0.81 -21.01
N GLN A 83 2.61 -0.35 -21.67
CA GLN A 83 2.08 -1.57 -21.07
C GLN A 83 2.78 -1.95 -19.75
N GLN A 84 4.09 -1.71 -19.66
CA GLN A 84 4.86 -1.95 -18.44
C GLN A 84 4.38 -1.09 -17.26
N GLY A 85 3.97 0.15 -17.52
CA GLY A 85 3.41 1.05 -16.50
C GLY A 85 2.05 0.55 -16.00
N LEU A 86 1.17 0.12 -16.92
CA LEU A 86 -0.13 -0.44 -16.58
C LEU A 86 0.00 -1.72 -15.75
N VAL A 87 0.80 -2.68 -16.22
CA VAL A 87 1.01 -3.97 -15.52
C VAL A 87 1.65 -3.76 -14.15
N SER A 88 2.67 -2.89 -14.05
CA SER A 88 3.31 -2.56 -12.77
C SER A 88 2.33 -1.89 -11.80
N GLY A 89 1.53 -0.94 -12.30
CA GLY A 89 0.49 -0.26 -11.52
C GLY A 89 -0.55 -1.25 -11.00
N PHE A 90 -1.11 -2.09 -11.88
CA PHE A 90 -2.15 -3.05 -11.49
C PHE A 90 -1.64 -4.08 -10.49
N ARG A 91 -0.39 -4.55 -10.62
CA ARG A 91 0.20 -5.47 -9.64
C ARG A 91 0.20 -4.91 -8.21
N LYS A 92 0.37 -3.59 -8.06
CA LYS A 92 0.40 -2.93 -6.74
C LYS A 92 -0.98 -2.49 -6.28
N TYR A 93 -1.74 -1.83 -7.15
CA TYR A 93 -2.96 -1.09 -6.78
C TYR A 93 -4.26 -1.86 -7.05
N THR A 94 -4.16 -3.01 -7.72
CA THR A 94 -5.29 -3.88 -8.06
C THR A 94 -5.06 -5.28 -7.50
N GLY A 95 -6.15 -6.03 -7.32
CA GLY A 95 -6.19 -7.42 -6.87
C GLY A 95 -6.53 -8.40 -7.97
#